data_AF-A0AB74UWY6-F1
#
_entry.id   AF-A0AB74UWY6-F1
#
_cell.length_a   1.000
_cell.length_b   1.000
_cell.length_c   1.000
_cell.angle_alpha   90.00
_cell.angle_beta   90.00
_cell.angle_gamma   90.00
#
_symmetry.space_group_name_H-M   'P 1'
#
loop_
_entity.id
_entity.type
_entity.pdbx_description
1 polymer ?
#
loop_
_entity_poly.entity_id
_entity_poly.type
_entity_poly.pdbx_seq_one_letter_code
_entity_poly.pdbx_strand_id
1 'polypeptide(L)'
;MHRISTILLLCTFALLPALAVARDGDIDKVNGAVRVEAGQQAGDVSSVNGAVHVGDGATVRKAGTVNGAVELGDRAQATAVDTVNGSITLGEASKVSGDVSAVNGSIRLARGAEVGGKLGNVNGAIVLDAAHVAGGLATVSGDISVGENSRVEGGILIDKQNGWFNFNSRKPVVVIGPHAVVQGTLEFRREVELKVSDSAQIGPVKGATVEKFSGATP
;
A
#
# COMPACT_ATOMS: atom_id res chain seq x y z
N MET A 1 -4.63 25.23 -80.94
CA MET A 1 -3.36 24.80 -80.29
C MET A 1 -3.76 23.93 -79.11
N HIS A 2 -3.83 22.59 -79.30
CA HIS A 2 -3.04 21.56 -78.57
C HIS A 2 -3.33 21.51 -77.05
N ARG A 3 -3.74 20.42 -76.38
CA ARG A 3 -3.88 18.97 -76.66
C ARG A 3 -4.75 18.33 -75.55
N ILE A 4 -5.34 17.19 -75.88
CA ILE A 4 -6.00 16.21 -75.00
C ILE A 4 -4.95 15.48 -74.13
N SER A 5 -5.26 15.14 -72.87
CA SER A 5 -4.83 13.85 -72.28
C SER A 5 -5.59 13.50 -70.97
N THR A 6 -6.35 12.41 -71.02
CA THR A 6 -6.76 11.55 -69.89
C THR A 6 -5.52 10.89 -69.26
N ILE A 7 -5.48 10.66 -67.94
CA ILE A 7 -4.72 9.58 -67.25
C ILE A 7 -5.29 9.37 -65.81
N LEU A 8 -5.58 8.10 -65.51
CA LEU A 8 -5.83 7.45 -64.20
C LEU A 8 -4.70 7.66 -63.18
N LEU A 9 -4.97 7.73 -61.86
CA LEU A 9 -4.17 6.99 -60.85
C LEU A 9 -4.76 6.94 -59.41
N LEU A 10 -4.94 5.69 -58.95
CA LEU A 10 -4.78 5.07 -57.61
C LEU A 10 -5.24 5.72 -56.28
N CYS A 11 -5.96 4.88 -55.52
CA CYS A 11 -6.18 4.87 -54.08
C CYS A 11 -4.89 4.98 -53.25
N THR A 12 -4.96 5.68 -52.10
CA THR A 12 -4.24 5.27 -50.88
C THR A 12 -5.13 5.46 -49.66
N PHE A 13 -5.34 4.34 -48.96
CA PHE A 13 -6.03 4.23 -47.68
C PHE A 13 -5.06 4.74 -46.60
N ALA A 14 -5.25 5.95 -46.09
CA ALA A 14 -4.50 6.40 -44.93
C ALA A 14 -5.12 5.75 -43.68
N LEU A 15 -4.55 4.60 -43.30
CA LEU A 15 -4.80 3.95 -42.02
C LEU A 15 -4.29 4.89 -40.92
N LEU A 16 -5.19 5.66 -40.31
CA LEU A 16 -4.92 6.38 -39.08
C LEU A 16 -4.49 5.35 -38.02
N PRO A 17 -3.36 5.54 -37.31
CA PRO A 17 -3.12 4.77 -36.10
C PRO A 17 -4.20 5.21 -35.10
N ALA A 18 -5.14 4.32 -34.82
CA ALA A 18 -6.00 4.45 -33.66
C ALA A 18 -5.06 4.47 -32.44
N LEU A 19 -4.89 5.66 -31.85
CA LEU A 19 -4.42 5.78 -30.47
C LEU A 19 -5.39 4.95 -29.62
N ALA A 20 -4.94 3.77 -29.22
CA ALA A 20 -5.63 2.94 -28.24
C ALA A 20 -5.59 3.69 -26.92
N VAL A 21 -6.65 4.46 -26.65
CA VAL A 21 -6.93 4.98 -25.32
C VAL A 21 -7.16 3.76 -24.44
N ALA A 22 -6.47 3.71 -23.30
CA ALA A 22 -6.48 2.60 -22.36
C ALA A 22 -7.92 2.14 -22.10
N ARG A 23 -8.17 0.83 -22.28
CA ARG A 23 -9.39 0.22 -21.74
C ARG A 23 -9.26 0.26 -20.23
N ASP A 24 -10.08 1.07 -19.58
CA ASP A 24 -10.32 1.04 -18.14
C ASP A 24 -11.06 -0.28 -17.84
N GLY A 25 -10.30 -1.38 -17.84
CA GLY A 25 -10.81 -2.72 -17.68
C GLY A 25 -10.81 -3.09 -16.22
N ASP A 26 -11.95 -2.91 -15.56
CA ASP A 26 -12.16 -3.45 -14.23
C ASP A 26 -12.17 -5.00 -14.30
N ILE A 27 -11.52 -5.66 -13.35
CA ILE A 27 -11.43 -7.11 -13.24
C ILE A 27 -11.96 -7.53 -11.87
N ASP A 28 -13.20 -8.01 -11.85
CA ASP A 28 -13.84 -8.51 -10.65
C ASP A 28 -14.01 -10.03 -10.70
N LYS A 29 -13.63 -10.71 -9.61
CA LYS A 29 -13.88 -12.14 -9.44
C LYS A 29 -14.49 -12.44 -8.08
N VAL A 30 -15.50 -13.31 -8.05
CA VAL A 30 -16.02 -13.81 -6.77
C VAL A 30 -15.14 -14.96 -6.26
N ASN A 31 -14.73 -15.87 -7.14
CA ASN A 31 -13.86 -16.99 -6.80
C ASN A 31 -12.67 -17.03 -7.76
N GLY A 32 -11.48 -17.19 -7.19
CA GLY A 32 -10.24 -17.35 -7.93
C GLY A 32 -9.40 -16.08 -7.98
N ALA A 33 -8.11 -16.26 -8.27
CA ALA A 33 -7.16 -15.16 -8.26
C ALA A 33 -7.36 -14.22 -9.46
N VAL A 34 -7.12 -12.93 -9.21
CA VAL A 34 -6.95 -11.89 -10.24
C VAL A 34 -5.46 -11.63 -10.40
N ARG A 35 -5.00 -11.57 -11.64
CA ARG A 35 -3.61 -11.28 -11.98
C ARG A 35 -3.59 -10.17 -13.02
N VAL A 36 -2.87 -9.09 -12.72
CA VAL A 36 -2.45 -8.09 -13.71
C VAL A 36 -1.01 -8.39 -14.02
N GLU A 37 -0.70 -8.67 -15.28
CA GLU A 37 0.66 -9.01 -15.68
C GLU A 37 1.60 -7.80 -15.57
N ALA A 38 2.90 -8.08 -15.48
CA ALA A 38 3.93 -7.05 -15.35
C ALA A 38 3.81 -5.98 -16.45
N GLY A 39 3.97 -4.71 -16.06
CA GLY A 39 3.88 -3.54 -16.94
C GLY A 39 2.51 -3.28 -17.56
N GLN A 40 1.49 -4.09 -17.26
CA GLN A 40 0.13 -3.86 -17.76
C GLN A 40 -0.59 -2.78 -16.97
N GLN A 41 -1.70 -2.30 -17.52
CA GLN A 41 -2.59 -1.37 -16.86
C GLN A 41 -3.98 -1.99 -16.71
N ALA A 42 -4.60 -1.78 -15.55
CA ALA A 42 -6.00 -2.14 -15.30
C ALA A 42 -6.69 -1.03 -14.48
N GLY A 43 -8.03 -1.03 -14.49
CA GLY A 43 -8.81 -0.15 -13.63
C GLY A 43 -8.80 -0.67 -12.19
N ASP A 44 -9.97 -1.06 -11.69
CA ASP A 44 -10.09 -1.77 -10.43
C ASP A 44 -9.90 -3.26 -10.60
N VAL A 45 -9.10 -3.86 -9.72
CA VAL A 45 -8.90 -5.30 -9.67
C VAL A 45 -9.31 -5.81 -8.30
N SER A 46 -10.37 -6.63 -8.27
CA SER A 46 -10.95 -7.09 -7.02
C SER A 46 -11.29 -8.57 -7.01
N SER A 47 -11.17 -9.18 -5.83
CA SER A 47 -11.56 -10.57 -5.60
C SER A 47 -12.32 -10.74 -4.28
N VAL A 48 -13.27 -11.66 -4.18
CA VAL A 48 -13.90 -12.00 -2.88
C VAL A 48 -13.16 -13.16 -2.22
N ASN A 49 -12.97 -14.28 -2.93
CA ASN A 49 -12.26 -15.46 -2.44
C ASN A 49 -11.10 -15.79 -3.38
N GLY A 50 -10.03 -15.03 -3.26
CA GLY A 50 -8.87 -15.15 -4.13
C GLY A 50 -7.87 -14.03 -3.92
N ALA A 51 -6.61 -14.30 -4.23
CA ALA A 51 -5.56 -13.29 -4.20
C ALA A 51 -5.67 -12.35 -5.39
N VAL A 52 -5.24 -11.10 -5.20
CA VAL A 52 -5.04 -10.11 -6.26
C VAL A 52 -3.54 -9.89 -6.39
N HIS A 53 -2.98 -10.24 -7.53
CA HIS A 53 -1.56 -10.09 -7.82
C HIS A 53 -1.37 -9.07 -8.94
N VAL A 54 -0.74 -7.94 -8.62
CA VAL A 54 -0.38 -6.88 -9.55
C VAL A 54 1.11 -7.03 -9.84
N GLY A 55 1.46 -7.44 -11.06
CA GLY A 55 2.84 -7.73 -11.42
C GLY A 55 3.75 -6.49 -11.43
N ASP A 56 5.06 -6.74 -11.54
CA ASP A 56 6.07 -5.69 -11.49
C ASP A 56 5.84 -4.60 -12.52
N GLY A 57 5.96 -3.33 -12.10
CA GLY A 57 5.75 -2.16 -12.96
C GLY A 57 4.32 -2.01 -13.49
N ALA A 58 3.38 -2.87 -13.12
CA ALA A 58 1.99 -2.73 -13.53
C ALA A 58 1.34 -1.55 -12.82
N THR A 59 0.30 -0.97 -13.42
CA THR A 59 -0.45 0.16 -12.85
C THR A 59 -1.92 -0.21 -12.75
N VAL A 60 -2.48 -0.11 -11.55
CA VAL A 60 -3.91 -0.31 -11.32
C VAL A 60 -4.50 0.92 -10.66
N ARG A 61 -5.81 1.15 -10.79
CA ARG A 61 -6.46 2.19 -9.99
C ARG A 61 -6.63 1.70 -8.55
N LYS A 62 -7.24 0.54 -8.37
CA LYS A 62 -7.45 -0.06 -7.04
C LYS A 62 -7.15 -1.55 -7.08
N ALA A 63 -6.53 -2.07 -6.03
CA ALA A 63 -6.38 -3.51 -5.83
C ALA A 63 -6.98 -3.92 -4.48
N GLY A 64 -7.93 -4.85 -4.48
CA GLY A 64 -8.55 -5.24 -3.20
C GLY A 64 -9.11 -6.64 -3.15
N THR A 65 -9.21 -7.21 -1.95
CA THR A 65 -9.85 -8.52 -1.75
C THR A 65 -10.52 -8.68 -0.41
N VAL A 66 -11.50 -9.57 -0.30
CA VAL A 66 -12.15 -9.86 0.99
C VAL A 66 -11.44 -10.99 1.72
N ASN A 67 -11.21 -12.13 1.06
CA ASN A 67 -10.54 -13.29 1.63
C ASN A 67 -9.38 -13.70 0.71
N GLY A 68 -8.24 -13.03 0.86
CA GLY A 68 -7.07 -13.24 0.02
C GLY A 68 -5.97 -12.23 0.29
N ALA A 69 -4.80 -12.49 -0.26
CA ALA A 69 -3.70 -11.53 -0.24
C ALA A 69 -3.82 -10.54 -1.41
N VAL A 70 -3.40 -9.30 -1.19
CA VAL A 70 -3.12 -8.34 -2.26
C VAL A 70 -1.62 -8.13 -2.34
N GLU A 71 -1.04 -8.39 -3.50
CA GLU A 71 0.40 -8.27 -3.74
C GLU A 71 0.62 -7.29 -4.87
N LEU A 72 1.31 -6.19 -4.58
CA LEU A 72 1.90 -5.31 -5.57
C LEU A 72 3.36 -5.72 -5.77
N GLY A 73 3.72 -6.07 -6.99
CA GLY A 73 5.09 -6.38 -7.38
C GLY A 73 5.99 -5.15 -7.34
N ASP A 74 7.25 -5.36 -7.72
CA ASP A 74 8.25 -4.31 -7.65
C ASP A 74 7.92 -3.18 -8.64
N ARG A 75 8.06 -1.93 -8.20
CA ARG A 75 7.74 -0.73 -8.99
C ARG A 75 6.28 -0.69 -9.49
N ALA A 76 5.39 -1.54 -8.97
CA ALA A 76 3.97 -1.47 -9.29
C ALA A 76 3.35 -0.20 -8.70
N GLN A 77 2.30 0.29 -9.35
CA GLN A 77 1.61 1.52 -8.97
C GLN A 77 0.12 1.27 -8.73
N ALA A 78 -0.43 1.82 -7.66
CA ALA A 78 -1.86 1.84 -7.40
C ALA A 78 -2.32 3.19 -6.82
N THR A 79 -3.61 3.50 -6.94
CA THR A 79 -4.20 4.62 -6.19
C THR A 79 -4.56 4.19 -4.78
N ALA A 80 -5.13 2.99 -4.61
CA ALA A 80 -5.52 2.45 -3.30
C ALA A 80 -5.39 0.93 -3.24
N VAL A 81 -5.12 0.41 -2.05
CA VAL A 81 -5.01 -1.03 -1.80
C VAL A 81 -5.76 -1.41 -0.53
N ASP A 82 -6.65 -2.41 -0.59
CA ASP A 82 -7.39 -2.84 0.60
C ASP A 82 -7.61 -4.35 0.73
N THR A 83 -7.74 -4.83 1.96
CA THR A 83 -8.18 -6.21 2.23
C THR A 83 -8.95 -6.33 3.53
N VAL A 84 -9.84 -7.31 3.63
CA VAL A 84 -10.56 -7.60 4.88
C VAL A 84 -9.88 -8.72 5.66
N ASN A 85 -9.74 -9.91 5.08
CA ASN A 85 -9.16 -11.10 5.71
C ASN A 85 -8.00 -11.61 4.86
N GLY A 86 -6.89 -10.88 4.87
CA GLY A 86 -5.65 -11.32 4.25
C GLY A 86 -4.57 -10.26 4.32
N SER A 87 -3.41 -10.56 3.74
CA SER A 87 -2.24 -9.69 3.83
C SER A 87 -2.15 -8.75 2.62
N ILE A 88 -1.57 -7.57 2.86
CA ILE A 88 -1.14 -6.65 1.80
C ILE A 88 0.38 -6.64 1.77
N THR A 89 0.98 -6.90 0.62
CA THR A 89 2.42 -6.78 0.41
C THR A 89 2.70 -5.81 -0.73
N LEU A 90 3.50 -4.79 -0.44
CA LEU A 90 4.02 -3.83 -1.42
C LEU A 90 5.49 -4.17 -1.69
N GLY A 91 5.80 -4.55 -2.93
CA GLY A 91 7.14 -4.86 -3.41
C GLY A 91 8.08 -3.66 -3.43
N GLU A 92 9.33 -3.90 -3.81
CA GLU A 92 10.37 -2.88 -3.78
C GLU A 92 10.04 -1.72 -4.71
N ALA A 93 10.23 -0.49 -4.22
CA ALA A 93 9.94 0.74 -4.94
C ALA A 93 8.52 0.83 -5.54
N SER A 94 7.56 0.04 -5.03
CA SER A 94 6.15 0.15 -5.40
C SER A 94 5.55 1.42 -4.81
N LYS A 95 4.50 1.95 -5.45
CA LYS A 95 3.90 3.24 -5.07
C LYS A 95 2.40 3.15 -5.00
N VAL A 96 1.85 3.53 -3.85
CA VAL A 96 0.42 3.76 -3.68
C VAL A 96 0.20 5.25 -3.43
N SER A 97 -0.49 5.94 -4.34
CA SER A 97 -0.64 7.39 -4.21
C SER A 97 -1.63 7.79 -3.11
N GLY A 98 -2.61 6.94 -2.80
CA GLY A 98 -3.61 7.13 -1.76
C GLY A 98 -3.40 6.16 -0.60
N ASP A 99 -4.50 5.58 -0.12
CA ASP A 99 -4.52 4.83 1.14
C ASP A 99 -4.28 3.33 0.95
N VAL A 100 -3.69 2.71 1.98
CA VAL A 100 -3.57 1.26 2.14
C VAL A 100 -4.30 0.85 3.41
N SER A 101 -5.24 -0.09 3.33
CA SER A 101 -6.07 -0.47 4.49
C SER A 101 -6.31 -1.97 4.63
N ALA A 102 -6.12 -2.52 5.83
CA ALA A 102 -6.47 -3.90 6.15
C ALA A 102 -7.38 -3.99 7.39
N VAL A 103 -8.12 -5.10 7.55
CA VAL A 103 -8.90 -5.36 8.78
C VAL A 103 -8.25 -6.47 9.60
N ASN A 104 -8.14 -7.67 9.04
CA ASN A 104 -7.66 -8.89 9.69
C ASN A 104 -6.50 -9.51 8.90
N GLY A 105 -5.46 -8.75 8.63
CA GLY A 105 -4.22 -9.32 8.11
C GLY A 105 -3.09 -8.32 8.06
N SER A 106 -1.87 -8.82 7.82
CA SER A 106 -0.66 -8.01 7.91
C SER A 106 -0.48 -7.10 6.70
N ILE A 107 0.14 -5.94 6.91
CA ILE A 107 0.59 -5.04 5.85
C ILE A 107 2.11 -5.01 5.90
N ARG A 108 2.77 -5.29 4.78
CA ARG A 108 4.23 -5.22 4.64
C ARG A 108 4.61 -4.33 3.47
N LEU A 109 5.46 -3.35 3.73
CA LEU A 109 6.08 -2.50 2.71
C LEU A 109 7.56 -2.86 2.64
N ALA A 110 8.01 -3.26 1.45
CA ALA A 110 9.40 -3.52 1.15
C ALA A 110 10.19 -2.22 0.94
N ARG A 111 11.50 -2.38 0.72
CA ARG A 111 12.45 -1.27 0.54
C ARG A 111 12.00 -0.29 -0.54
N GLY A 112 11.98 0.99 -0.18
CA GLY A 112 11.64 2.07 -1.08
C GLY A 112 10.17 2.12 -1.47
N ALA A 113 9.30 1.26 -0.92
CA ALA A 113 7.87 1.37 -1.16
C ALA A 113 7.33 2.69 -0.58
N GLU A 114 6.43 3.34 -1.32
CA GLU A 114 5.85 4.64 -0.98
C GLU A 114 4.33 4.54 -0.84
N VAL A 115 3.78 5.07 0.24
CA VAL A 115 2.35 5.30 0.42
C VAL A 115 2.11 6.80 0.65
N GLY A 116 1.45 7.45 -0.29
CA GLY A 116 1.15 8.88 -0.25
C GLY A 116 0.02 9.23 0.73
N GLY A 117 -0.91 8.30 0.93
CA GLY A 117 -2.01 8.44 1.89
C GLY A 117 -1.72 7.79 3.24
N LYS A 118 -2.78 7.41 3.94
CA LYS A 118 -2.74 6.73 5.23
C LYS A 118 -2.52 5.23 5.05
N LEU A 119 -1.81 4.63 5.99
CA LEU A 119 -1.70 3.18 6.11
C LEU A 119 -2.42 2.73 7.37
N GLY A 120 -3.55 2.05 7.20
CA GLY A 120 -4.46 1.65 8.27
C GLY A 120 -4.59 0.13 8.42
N ASN A 121 -4.70 -0.35 9.65
CA ASN A 121 -5.06 -1.74 9.94
C ASN A 121 -6.02 -1.82 11.15
N VAL A 122 -6.83 -2.86 11.30
CA VAL A 122 -7.58 -3.05 12.55
C VAL A 122 -6.83 -3.98 13.50
N ASN A 123 -6.49 -5.19 13.06
CA ASN A 123 -5.94 -6.24 13.93
C ASN A 123 -4.57 -6.77 13.50
N GLY A 124 -4.18 -6.61 12.25
CA GLY A 124 -2.93 -7.17 11.74
C GLY A 124 -1.72 -6.29 11.99
N ALA A 125 -0.53 -6.90 11.91
CA ALA A 125 0.72 -6.17 12.04
C ALA A 125 0.99 -5.26 10.83
N ILE A 126 1.66 -4.14 11.05
CA ILE A 126 2.19 -3.24 10.02
C ILE A 126 3.71 -3.30 10.09
N VAL A 127 4.37 -3.62 8.98
CA VAL A 127 5.83 -3.72 8.89
C VAL A 127 6.34 -2.86 7.74
N LEU A 128 7.21 -1.91 8.05
CA LEU A 128 7.92 -1.08 7.09
C LEU A 128 9.40 -1.49 7.07
N ASP A 129 9.96 -1.69 5.88
CA ASP A 129 11.40 -1.92 5.69
C ASP A 129 11.93 -0.84 4.74
N ALA A 130 12.70 0.13 5.26
CA ALA A 130 13.20 1.28 4.51
C ALA A 130 12.14 1.91 3.58
N ALA A 131 10.91 2.05 4.08
CA ALA A 131 9.74 2.47 3.32
C ALA A 131 9.24 3.86 3.76
N HIS A 132 8.41 4.50 2.95
CA HIS A 132 7.88 5.83 3.22
C HIS A 132 6.34 5.84 3.26
N VAL A 133 5.77 6.37 4.34
CA VAL A 133 4.33 6.64 4.48
C VAL A 133 4.09 8.10 4.84
N ALA A 134 3.46 8.86 3.94
CA ALA A 134 3.22 10.27 4.14
C ALA A 134 2.00 10.54 5.06
N GLY A 135 0.87 9.84 4.86
CA GLY A 135 -0.36 10.10 5.62
C GLY A 135 -0.36 9.59 7.07
N GLY A 136 0.68 8.88 7.50
CA GLY A 136 0.78 8.30 8.84
C GLY A 136 0.23 6.88 8.95
N LEU A 137 0.45 6.27 10.12
CA LEU A 137 0.01 4.92 10.44
C LEU A 137 -1.17 4.95 11.41
N ALA A 138 -2.14 4.06 11.22
CA ALA A 138 -3.25 3.89 12.15
C ALA A 138 -3.55 2.42 12.42
N THR A 139 -3.74 2.03 13.68
CA THR A 139 -4.30 0.73 14.03
C THR A 139 -5.15 0.71 15.29
N VAL A 140 -5.80 -0.43 15.59
CA VAL A 140 -6.58 -0.63 16.83
C VAL A 140 -5.88 -1.64 17.73
N SER A 141 -5.45 -2.78 17.18
CA SER A 141 -4.85 -3.88 17.96
C SER A 141 -3.57 -4.46 17.32
N GLY A 142 -3.17 -3.97 16.14
CA GLY A 142 -2.00 -4.48 15.43
C GLY A 142 -0.68 -4.00 16.01
N ASP A 143 0.35 -4.85 15.94
CA ASP A 143 1.72 -4.44 16.19
C ASP A 143 2.23 -3.55 15.04
N ILE A 144 3.09 -2.58 15.34
CA ILE A 144 3.69 -1.70 14.32
C ILE A 144 5.21 -1.82 14.42
N SER A 145 5.85 -2.15 13.30
CA SER A 145 7.31 -2.12 13.16
C SER A 145 7.69 -1.13 12.06
N VAL A 146 8.12 0.07 12.47
CA VAL A 146 8.76 1.04 11.59
C VAL A 146 10.23 0.66 11.51
N GLY A 147 10.60 -0.16 10.52
CA GLY A 147 11.94 -0.71 10.39
C GLY A 147 12.99 0.34 10.03
N GLU A 148 14.24 -0.11 9.92
CA GLU A 148 15.40 0.74 9.67
C GLU A 148 15.18 1.67 8.47
N ASN A 149 15.63 2.92 8.59
CA ASN A 149 15.55 3.94 7.53
C ASN A 149 14.13 4.25 7.00
N SER A 150 13.07 3.76 7.66
CA SER A 150 11.70 4.06 7.26
C SER A 150 11.30 5.48 7.69
N ARG A 151 10.42 6.11 6.92
CA ARG A 151 9.90 7.45 7.17
C ARG A 151 8.38 7.42 7.30
N VAL A 152 7.86 8.06 8.34
CA VAL A 152 6.43 8.26 8.56
C VAL A 152 6.19 9.74 8.87
N GLU A 153 5.46 10.44 8.02
CA GLU A 153 5.24 11.89 8.20
C GLU A 153 4.03 12.16 9.10
N GLY A 154 2.88 11.53 8.82
CA GLY A 154 1.62 11.75 9.55
C GLY A 154 1.55 11.21 10.99
N GLY A 155 2.63 10.64 11.52
CA GLY A 155 2.67 10.09 12.88
C GLY A 155 2.05 8.69 12.99
N ILE A 156 1.72 8.29 14.22
CA ILE A 156 1.17 6.96 14.53
C ILE A 156 -0.04 7.14 15.45
N LEU A 157 -1.17 6.52 15.10
CA LEU A 157 -2.36 6.44 15.93
C LEU A 157 -2.65 4.99 16.29
N ILE A 158 -2.71 4.67 17.58
CA ILE A 158 -3.34 3.42 18.04
C ILE A 158 -4.62 3.78 18.78
N ASP A 159 -5.76 3.48 18.17
CA ASP A 159 -7.07 3.81 18.72
C ASP A 159 -7.56 2.74 19.72
N LYS A 160 -8.57 3.10 20.51
CA LYS A 160 -9.26 2.18 21.40
C LYS A 160 -10.18 1.26 20.60
N GLN A 161 -10.37 0.04 21.10
CA GLN A 161 -11.38 -0.84 20.58
C GLN A 161 -12.77 -0.30 20.98
N ASN A 162 -13.65 -0.03 20.02
CA ASN A 162 -15.03 0.41 20.27
C ASN A 162 -16.00 -0.75 19.96
N GLY A 163 -16.74 -1.25 20.96
CA GLY A 163 -17.82 -2.24 20.77
C GLY A 163 -17.80 -3.44 21.74
N TRP A 164 -18.91 -4.20 21.76
CA TRP A 164 -19.28 -5.31 22.68
C TRP A 164 -18.24 -6.46 22.82
N PHE A 165 -17.20 -6.50 21.99
CA PHE A 165 -16.23 -7.60 21.90
C PHE A 165 -14.89 -7.25 22.56
N ASN A 166 -14.85 -7.15 23.89
CA ASN A 166 -13.62 -6.95 24.68
C ASN A 166 -12.82 -8.24 24.89
N PHE A 167 -12.49 -8.96 23.81
CA PHE A 167 -11.84 -10.28 23.90
C PHE A 167 -10.31 -10.27 23.72
N ASN A 168 -9.67 -9.10 23.54
CA ASN A 168 -8.21 -9.07 23.39
C ASN A 168 -7.54 -8.11 24.39
N SER A 169 -6.95 -8.71 25.44
CA SER A 169 -6.17 -8.04 26.48
C SER A 169 -4.72 -7.79 26.09
N ARG A 170 -4.30 -8.23 24.89
CA ARG A 170 -2.91 -8.05 24.43
C ARG A 170 -2.61 -6.57 24.21
N LYS A 171 -1.45 -6.14 24.71
CA LYS A 171 -0.87 -4.82 24.45
C LYS A 171 -0.18 -4.86 23.08
N PRO A 172 -0.55 -3.97 22.14
CA PRO A 172 0.19 -3.83 20.89
C PRO A 172 1.64 -3.40 21.17
N VAL A 173 2.57 -3.98 20.41
CA VAL A 173 3.99 -3.60 20.45
C VAL A 173 4.27 -2.68 19.26
N VAL A 174 4.89 -1.53 19.55
CA VAL A 174 5.32 -0.54 18.57
C VAL A 174 6.83 -0.44 18.62
N VAL A 175 7.50 -0.83 17.55
CA VAL A 175 8.95 -0.74 17.41
C VAL A 175 9.28 0.32 16.37
N ILE A 176 10.09 1.31 16.77
CA ILE A 176 10.71 2.29 15.88
C ILE A 176 12.19 1.94 15.77
N GLY A 177 12.59 1.41 14.62
CA GLY A 177 13.93 0.89 14.33
C GLY A 177 14.99 1.96 14.11
N PRO A 178 16.25 1.56 13.92
CA PRO A 178 17.37 2.48 13.78
C PRO A 178 17.22 3.42 12.59
N HIS A 179 17.64 4.68 12.75
CA HIS A 179 17.56 5.72 11.70
C HIS A 179 16.16 6.00 11.14
N ALA A 180 15.11 5.39 11.69
CA ALA A 180 13.74 5.67 11.31
C ALA A 180 13.32 7.07 11.75
N VAL A 181 12.46 7.71 10.97
CA VAL A 181 11.96 9.06 11.22
C VAL A 181 10.44 9.06 11.25
N VAL A 182 9.86 9.42 12.39
CA VAL A 182 8.41 9.63 12.57
C VAL A 182 8.18 11.09 12.94
N GLN A 183 7.68 11.92 12.04
CA GLN A 183 7.59 13.37 12.27
C GLN A 183 6.32 13.79 13.03
N GLY A 184 5.19 13.14 12.77
CA GLY A 184 3.92 13.43 13.41
C GLY A 184 3.82 12.95 14.86
N THR A 185 2.68 13.24 15.49
CA THR A 185 2.41 12.78 16.87
C THR A 185 2.26 11.26 16.91
N LEU A 186 2.84 10.63 17.91
CA LEU A 186 2.57 9.23 18.27
C LEU A 186 1.51 9.23 19.37
N GLU A 187 0.25 8.99 19.00
CA GLU A 187 -0.91 9.02 19.88
C GLU A 187 -1.43 7.60 20.15
N PHE A 188 -1.38 7.19 21.42
CA PHE A 188 -1.84 5.89 21.88
C PHE A 188 -3.04 6.07 22.82
N ARG A 189 -4.21 5.61 22.38
CA ARG A 189 -5.48 5.70 23.14
C ARG A 189 -5.77 4.44 23.96
N ARG A 190 -4.79 3.54 24.04
CA ARG A 190 -4.75 2.32 24.85
C ARG A 190 -3.31 2.05 25.26
N GLU A 191 -3.11 1.17 26.24
CA GLU A 191 -1.76 0.76 26.64
C GLU A 191 -1.04 0.02 25.50
N VAL A 192 0.22 0.40 25.28
CA VAL A 192 1.11 -0.18 24.27
C VAL A 192 2.51 -0.32 24.85
N GLU A 193 3.31 -1.21 24.26
CA GLU A 193 4.75 -1.26 24.48
C GLU A 193 5.44 -0.48 23.37
N LEU A 194 6.00 0.70 23.69
CA LEU A 194 6.66 1.55 22.72
C LEU A 194 8.18 1.42 22.86
N LYS A 195 8.82 0.74 21.90
CA LYS A 195 10.26 0.54 21.83
C LYS A 195 10.87 1.40 20.73
N VAL A 196 11.83 2.26 21.07
CA VAL A 196 12.38 3.25 20.14
C VAL A 196 13.90 3.17 20.15
N SER A 197 14.50 2.98 18.97
CA SER A 197 15.95 2.99 18.83
C SER A 197 16.54 4.33 19.27
N ASP A 198 17.73 4.31 19.85
CA ASP A 198 18.46 5.54 20.21
C ASP A 198 18.79 6.42 19.00
N SER A 199 18.90 5.81 17.81
CA SER A 199 19.18 6.51 16.56
C SER A 199 17.93 6.99 15.80
N ALA A 200 16.73 6.65 16.28
CA ALA A 200 15.47 7.05 15.66
C ALA A 200 15.08 8.48 16.05
N GLN A 201 14.42 9.17 15.12
CA GLN A 201 13.82 10.48 15.37
C GLN A 201 12.30 10.32 15.43
N ILE A 202 11.68 10.77 16.51
CA ILE A 202 10.23 10.69 16.70
C ILE A 202 9.65 12.05 17.10
N GLY A 203 8.41 12.28 16.69
CA GLY A 203 7.59 13.38 17.14
C GLY A 203 7.11 13.21 18.59
N PRO A 204 6.23 14.10 19.06
CA PRO A 204 5.73 14.04 20.43
C PRO A 204 4.93 12.76 20.68
N VAL A 205 5.11 12.16 21.86
CA VAL A 205 4.44 10.92 22.28
C VAL A 205 3.32 11.25 23.28
N LYS A 206 2.15 10.63 23.10
CA LYS A 206 0.99 10.73 24.00
C LYS A 206 0.45 9.34 24.33
N GLY A 207 0.25 9.07 25.62
CA GLY A 207 -0.41 7.82 26.07
C GLY A 207 0.49 6.58 26.13
N ALA A 208 1.80 6.73 25.96
CA ALA A 208 2.79 5.67 26.16
C ALA A 208 4.09 6.21 26.74
N THR A 209 4.86 5.33 27.38
CA THR A 209 6.23 5.61 27.82
C THR A 209 7.20 5.02 26.80
N VAL A 210 8.21 5.79 26.41
CA VAL A 210 9.25 5.34 25.48
C VAL A 210 10.24 4.44 26.21
N GLU A 211 10.36 3.19 25.76
CA GLU A 211 11.46 2.29 26.11
C GLU A 211 12.55 2.42 25.05
N LYS A 212 13.71 2.94 25.43
CA LYS A 212 14.84 3.10 24.53
C LYS A 212 15.63 1.80 24.40
N PHE A 213 16.11 1.51 23.19
CA PHE A 213 16.99 0.38 22.93
C PHE A 213 18.12 0.76 21.96
N SER A 214 19.21 0.01 22.02
CA SER A 214 20.37 0.16 21.13
C SER A 214 20.55 -1.10 20.27
N GLY A 215 21.20 -0.96 19.11
CA GLY A 215 21.42 -2.07 18.17
C GLY A 215 20.30 -2.20 17.13
N ALA A 216 20.29 -3.32 16.40
CA ALA A 216 19.37 -3.53 15.28
C ALA A 216 17.93 -3.85 15.73
N THR A 217 17.77 -4.45 16.91
CA THR A 217 16.48 -4.87 17.47
C THR A 217 16.43 -4.63 18.98
N PRO A 218 15.24 -4.39 19.56
CA PRO A 218 15.06 -4.23 21.01
C PRO A 218 15.34 -5.50 21.83
#